data_AF-A0A426ZP13-F1
#
_entry.id   AF-A0A426ZP13-F1
#
_cell.length_a   1.000
_cell.length_b   1.000
_cell.length_c   1.000
_cell.angle_alpha   90.00
_cell.angle_beta   90.00
_cell.angle_gamma   90.00
#
_symmetry.space_group_name_H-M   'P 1'
#
loop_
_entity.id
_entity.type
_entity.pdbx_description
1 polymer ?
#
loop_
_entity_poly.entity_id
_entity_poly.type
_entity_poly.pdbx_seq_one_letter_code
_entity_poly.pdbx_strand_id
1 'polypeptide(L)'
;MASFSNGLLAVAFLSLLARAAHGQLSPAFYAATCPDLESVARSVMAQVVGQDPRMGASVIRLFFHDCFVNCAKSSRWFAHPQGCDASVLLDDTPTMRGEKNAMGNMNSLRGYEIIDAIKSQVEAACRATVSCADIVALAARDSVSLVSAAETVLW
;
A
#
# COMPACT_ATOMS: atom_id res chain seq x y z
N MET A 1 27.87 44.20 -5.71
CA MET A 1 28.07 43.46 -4.43
C MET A 1 26.82 43.47 -3.54
N ALA A 2 26.12 44.60 -3.35
CA ALA A 2 24.88 44.65 -2.55
C ALA A 2 23.71 43.78 -3.07
N SER A 3 23.53 43.68 -4.40
CA SER A 3 22.44 42.89 -4.99
C SER A 3 22.57 41.38 -4.74
N PHE A 4 23.80 40.85 -4.64
CA PHE A 4 24.06 39.44 -4.33
C PHE A 4 23.75 39.13 -2.86
N SER A 5 24.06 40.07 -1.96
CA SER A 5 23.77 39.94 -0.52
C SER A 5 22.27 39.97 -0.23
N ASN A 6 21.51 40.83 -0.92
CA ASN A 6 20.05 40.88 -0.79
C ASN A 6 19.36 39.61 -1.33
N GLY A 7 19.89 39.02 -2.41
CA GLY A 7 19.39 37.74 -2.93
C GLY A 7 19.63 36.58 -1.97
N LEU A 8 20.79 36.53 -1.32
CA LEU A 8 21.12 35.52 -0.30
C LEU A 8 20.22 35.63 0.94
N LEU A 9 19.94 36.85 1.40
CA LEU A 9 19.03 37.10 2.52
C LEU A 9 17.59 36.68 2.18
N ALA A 10 17.13 36.94 0.96
CA ALA A 10 15.80 36.53 0.50
C ALA A 10 15.65 35.00 0.43
N VAL A 11 16.68 34.28 -0.06
CA VAL A 11 16.69 32.80 -0.11
C VAL A 11 16.72 32.21 1.30
N ALA A 12 17.53 32.76 2.21
CA ALA A 12 17.57 32.32 3.61
C ALA A 12 16.21 32.48 4.29
N PHE A 13 15.51 33.60 4.05
CA PHE A 13 14.17 33.85 4.58
C PHE A 13 13.12 32.88 4.00
N LEU A 14 13.22 32.55 2.71
CA LEU A 14 12.33 31.59 2.06
C LEU A 14 12.53 30.15 2.59
N SER A 15 13.77 29.77 2.91
CA SER A 15 14.06 28.46 3.55
C SER A 15 13.54 28.37 4.99
N LEU A 16 13.43 29.48 5.71
CA LEU A 16 12.80 29.54 7.05
C LEU A 16 11.28 29.37 7.00
N LEU A 17 10.65 29.67 5.85
CA LEU A 17 9.21 29.48 5.61
C LEU A 17 8.87 28.08 5.09
N ALA A 18 9.88 27.27 4.73
CA ALA A 18 9.69 25.89 4.33
C ALA A 18 9.34 25.04 5.56
N ARG A 19 8.04 24.76 5.75
CA ARG A 19 7.59 23.75 6.71
C ARG A 19 8.15 22.39 6.29
N ALA A 20 8.73 21.65 7.24
CA ALA A 20 8.97 20.23 7.05
C ALA A 20 7.62 19.54 6.80
N ALA A 21 7.43 18.97 5.62
CA ALA A 21 6.29 18.11 5.35
C ALA A 21 6.52 16.79 6.07
N HIS A 22 5.76 16.54 7.13
CA HIS A 22 5.71 15.22 7.76
C HIS A 22 4.76 14.34 6.94
N GLY A 23 5.28 13.34 6.24
CA GLY A 23 4.51 12.34 5.50
C GLY A 23 3.86 11.29 6.40
N GLN A 24 3.17 11.75 7.46
CA GLN A 24 2.59 10.86 8.47
C GLN A 24 1.30 10.24 7.95
N LEU A 25 1.20 8.91 8.04
CA LEU A 25 -0.02 8.17 7.74
C LEU A 25 -1.12 8.48 8.77
N SER A 26 -2.38 8.44 8.33
CA SER A 26 -3.54 8.66 9.20
C SER A 26 -4.65 7.65 8.88
N PRO A 27 -5.24 6.98 9.88
CA PRO A 27 -6.42 6.15 9.67
C PRO A 27 -7.60 6.91 9.06
N ALA A 28 -7.67 8.24 9.27
CA ALA A 28 -8.73 9.08 8.76
C ALA A 28 -8.42 9.72 7.38
N PHE A 29 -7.34 9.30 6.70
CA PHE A 29 -6.89 9.94 5.44
C PHE A 29 -7.99 9.98 4.37
N TYR A 30 -8.80 8.91 4.25
CA TYR A 30 -9.90 8.82 3.28
C TYR A 30 -11.28 9.17 3.83
N ALA A 31 -11.39 9.60 5.10
CA ALA A 31 -12.69 9.79 5.76
C ALA A 31 -13.63 10.77 5.03
N ALA A 32 -13.07 11.78 4.35
CA ALA A 32 -13.84 12.76 3.60
C ALA A 32 -13.95 12.43 2.09
N THR A 33 -12.98 11.69 1.53
CA THR A 33 -12.85 11.49 0.08
C THR A 33 -13.37 10.13 -0.39
N CYS A 34 -13.36 9.11 0.47
CA CYS A 34 -13.92 7.80 0.21
C CYS A 34 -14.46 7.17 1.52
N PRO A 35 -15.60 7.66 2.05
CA PRO A 35 -16.11 7.25 3.36
C PRO A 35 -16.49 5.76 3.42
N ASP A 36 -16.84 5.15 2.29
CA ASP A 36 -17.22 3.73 2.20
C ASP A 36 -16.02 2.79 1.96
N LEU A 37 -14.78 3.30 1.91
CA LEU A 37 -13.60 2.49 1.60
C LEU A 37 -13.47 1.25 2.50
N GLU A 38 -13.55 1.44 3.82
CA GLU A 38 -13.37 0.35 4.77
C GLU A 38 -14.48 -0.69 4.69
N SER A 39 -15.73 -0.28 4.46
CA SER A 39 -16.85 -1.21 4.35
C SER A 39 -16.79 -2.02 3.05
N VAL A 40 -16.42 -1.37 1.93
CA VAL A 40 -16.20 -2.03 0.64
C VAL A 40 -15.08 -3.06 0.75
N ALA A 41 -13.90 -2.68 1.22
CA ALA A 41 -12.77 -3.60 1.38
C ALA A 41 -13.12 -4.79 2.28
N ARG A 42 -13.74 -4.53 3.44
CA ARG A 42 -14.14 -5.57 4.39
C ARG A 42 -15.17 -6.52 3.82
N SER A 43 -16.14 -6.04 3.04
CA SER A 43 -17.18 -6.89 2.46
C SER A 43 -16.63 -7.92 1.47
N VAL A 44 -15.71 -7.49 0.60
CA VAL A 44 -15.01 -8.40 -0.33
C VAL A 44 -14.18 -9.41 0.45
N MET A 45 -13.42 -8.96 1.45
CA MET A 45 -12.60 -9.84 2.28
C MET A 45 -13.46 -10.85 3.06
N ALA A 46 -14.62 -10.46 3.57
CA ALA A 46 -15.55 -11.35 4.27
C ALA A 46 -16.07 -12.45 3.34
N GLN A 47 -16.41 -12.11 2.10
CA GLN A 47 -16.82 -13.09 1.10
C GLN A 47 -15.68 -14.08 0.78
N VAL A 48 -14.47 -13.56 0.56
CA VAL A 48 -13.29 -14.37 0.25
C VAL A 48 -12.93 -15.32 1.39
N VAL A 49 -12.82 -14.79 2.62
CA VAL A 49 -12.47 -15.60 3.82
C VAL A 49 -13.57 -16.61 4.14
N GLY A 50 -14.84 -16.25 3.92
CA GLY A 50 -15.96 -17.18 4.08
C GLY A 50 -15.95 -18.35 3.10
N GLN A 51 -15.35 -18.18 1.92
CA GLN A 51 -15.17 -19.26 0.93
C GLN A 51 -13.90 -20.07 1.18
N ASP A 52 -12.79 -19.39 1.45
CA ASP A 52 -11.51 -20.02 1.78
C ASP A 52 -10.75 -19.19 2.85
N PRO A 53 -10.76 -19.64 4.12
CA PRO A 53 -10.04 -18.97 5.19
C PRO A 53 -8.54 -18.82 4.94
N ARG A 54 -7.94 -19.70 4.12
CA ARG A 54 -6.52 -19.65 3.75
C ARG A 54 -6.20 -18.41 2.90
N MET A 55 -7.18 -17.81 2.24
CA MET A 55 -6.98 -16.57 1.50
C MET A 55 -6.67 -15.39 2.42
N GLY A 56 -7.20 -15.38 3.65
CA GLY A 56 -6.81 -14.37 4.65
C GLY A 56 -5.30 -14.40 4.95
N ALA A 57 -4.74 -15.60 5.18
CA ALA A 57 -3.29 -15.76 5.38
C ALA A 57 -2.48 -15.37 4.12
N SER A 58 -3.05 -15.61 2.93
CA SER A 58 -2.41 -15.28 1.66
C SER A 58 -2.29 -13.77 1.44
N VAL A 59 -3.35 -13.01 1.76
CA VAL A 59 -3.39 -11.54 1.65
C VAL A 59 -2.48 -10.87 2.68
N ILE A 60 -2.40 -11.38 3.92
CA ILE A 60 -1.43 -10.90 4.90
C ILE A 60 0.00 -11.08 4.38
N ARG A 61 0.29 -12.23 3.76
CA ARG A 61 1.59 -12.47 3.15
C ARG A 61 1.85 -11.52 1.98
N LEU A 62 0.85 -11.20 1.16
CA LEU A 62 0.96 -10.20 0.08
C LEU A 62 1.38 -8.83 0.64
N PHE A 63 0.74 -8.35 1.71
CA PHE A 63 1.11 -7.11 2.39
C PHE A 63 2.54 -7.15 2.95
N PHE A 64 2.93 -8.26 3.58
CA PHE A 64 4.30 -8.44 4.04
C PHE A 64 5.29 -8.32 2.87
N HIS A 65 5.03 -9.03 1.77
CA HIS A 65 5.92 -9.00 0.61
C HIS A 65 5.98 -7.63 -0.07
N ASP A 66 4.91 -6.84 -0.07
CA ASP A 66 4.92 -5.46 -0.54
C ASP A 66 5.89 -4.60 0.30
N CYS A 67 5.76 -4.67 1.63
CA CYS A 67 6.54 -3.82 2.53
C CYS A 67 8.01 -4.25 2.74
N PHE A 68 8.39 -5.48 2.35
CA PHE A 68 9.72 -6.06 2.67
C PHE A 68 10.68 -6.13 1.49
N VAL A 69 10.32 -5.64 0.29
CA VAL A 69 11.23 -5.73 -0.85
C VAL A 69 12.40 -4.77 -0.70
N ASN A 70 13.62 -5.31 -0.65
CA ASN A 70 14.83 -4.52 -0.63
C ASN A 70 15.14 -3.96 -2.02
N CYS A 71 15.17 -2.63 -2.17
CA CYS A 71 15.74 -1.97 -3.34
C CYS A 71 17.27 -2.09 -3.27
N ALA A 72 17.82 -3.26 -3.61
CA ALA A 72 19.26 -3.47 -3.72
C ALA A 72 19.82 -2.84 -5.03
N LYS A 73 19.52 -1.56 -5.30
CA LYS A 73 20.04 -0.84 -6.49
C LYS A 73 20.36 0.64 -6.30
N SER A 74 20.42 1.15 -5.06
CA SER A 74 21.00 2.48 -4.82
C SER A 74 22.45 2.33 -4.39
N SER A 75 23.37 2.87 -5.19
CA SER A 75 24.82 2.97 -4.96
C SER A 75 25.20 3.91 -3.80
N ARG A 76 24.38 3.94 -2.74
CA ARG A 76 24.59 4.72 -1.53
C ARG A 76 24.22 3.81 -0.35
N TRP A 77 25.07 3.76 0.68
CA TRP A 77 24.92 2.96 1.91
C TRP A 77 23.64 3.27 2.74
N PHE A 78 22.69 4.02 2.18
CA PHE A 78 21.36 4.24 2.72
C PHE A 78 20.40 3.29 1.98
N ALA A 79 20.34 2.04 2.42
CA ALA A 79 19.31 1.11 2.00
C ALA A 79 17.99 1.55 2.61
N HIS A 80 17.15 2.22 1.82
CA HIS A 80 15.73 2.36 2.14
C HIS A 80 15.05 1.07 1.66
N PRO A 81 14.34 0.32 2.51
CA PRO A 81 13.45 -0.73 2.01
C PRO A 81 12.47 -0.08 1.01
N GLN A 82 12.16 -0.76 -0.10
CA GLN A 82 10.95 -0.38 -0.86
C GLN A 82 9.81 -0.63 0.14
N GLY A 83 9.14 0.44 0.52
CA GLY A 83 8.09 0.39 1.53
C GLY A 83 6.84 -0.27 0.98
N CYS A 84 5.72 -0.10 1.68
CA CYS A 84 4.42 -0.56 1.20
C CYS A 84 3.93 0.39 0.09
N ASP A 85 4.31 0.13 -1.16
CA ASP A 85 4.04 0.99 -2.32
C ASP A 85 3.27 0.30 -3.45
N ALA A 86 2.77 -0.92 -3.21
CA ALA A 86 2.10 -1.78 -4.17
C ALA A 86 2.96 -2.24 -5.36
N SER A 87 4.29 -2.12 -5.29
CA SER A 87 5.19 -2.63 -6.35
C SER A 87 4.98 -4.13 -6.62
N VAL A 88 4.61 -4.90 -5.59
CA VAL A 88 4.37 -6.34 -5.71
C VAL A 88 3.19 -6.69 -6.62
N LEU A 89 2.28 -5.74 -6.85
CA LEU A 89 1.09 -5.93 -7.68
C LEU A 89 1.37 -5.75 -9.18
N LEU A 90 2.50 -5.12 -9.54
CA LEU A 90 2.82 -4.82 -10.94
C LEU A 90 3.21 -6.09 -11.71
N ASP A 91 2.59 -6.27 -12.86
CA ASP A 91 2.94 -7.31 -13.82
C ASP A 91 4.19 -6.95 -14.63
N ASP A 92 4.82 -7.97 -15.21
CA ASP A 92 5.91 -7.78 -16.16
C ASP A 92 5.41 -6.99 -17.39
N THR A 93 6.22 -6.04 -17.83
CA THR A 93 6.05 -5.32 -19.10
C THR A 93 7.30 -5.57 -19.97
N PRO A 94 7.27 -5.25 -21.27
CA PRO A 94 8.46 -5.42 -22.14
C PRO A 94 9.71 -4.70 -21.63
N THR A 95 9.56 -3.65 -20.83
CA THR A 95 10.65 -2.78 -20.35
C THR A 95 10.91 -2.89 -18.85
N MET A 96 10.06 -3.57 -18.09
CA MET A 96 10.15 -3.64 -16.64
C MET A 96 9.72 -5.03 -16.15
N ARG A 97 10.58 -5.67 -15.37
CA ARG A 97 10.24 -6.91 -14.66
C ARG A 97 9.62 -6.55 -13.31
N GLY A 98 8.39 -6.95 -13.10
CA GLY A 98 7.67 -6.86 -11.84
C GLY A 98 8.15 -7.90 -10.82
N GLU A 99 7.57 -7.85 -9.63
CA GLU A 99 8.06 -8.64 -8.50
C GLU A 99 7.36 -10.00 -8.37
N LYS A 100 6.25 -10.21 -9.08
CA LYS A 100 5.48 -11.48 -9.04
C LYS A 100 6.33 -12.70 -9.42
N ASN A 101 7.32 -12.50 -10.30
CA ASN A 101 8.25 -13.52 -10.78
C ASN A 101 9.59 -13.55 -10.02
N ALA A 102 9.68 -12.88 -8.86
CA ALA A 102 10.82 -13.01 -7.95
C ALA A 102 10.81 -14.38 -7.27
N MET A 103 11.99 -14.87 -6.86
CA MET A 103 12.15 -16.22 -6.27
C MET A 103 11.21 -16.49 -5.09
N GLY A 104 10.94 -15.49 -4.25
CA GLY A 104 10.03 -15.62 -3.10
C GLY A 104 8.54 -15.56 -3.44
N ASN A 105 8.19 -15.12 -4.65
CA ASN A 105 6.81 -14.82 -5.06
C ASN A 105 6.29 -15.81 -6.11
N MET A 106 7.17 -16.24 -7.03
CA MET A 106 6.83 -17.11 -8.15
C MET A 106 6.21 -18.43 -7.65
N ASN A 107 5.03 -18.75 -8.17
CA ASN A 107 4.23 -19.93 -7.77
C ASN A 107 3.94 -20.02 -6.26
N SER A 108 3.98 -18.90 -5.54
CA SER A 108 3.90 -18.87 -4.08
C SER A 108 2.97 -17.79 -3.55
N LEU A 109 3.18 -16.55 -3.97
CA LEU A 109 2.35 -15.40 -3.58
C LEU A 109 1.07 -15.37 -4.42
N ARG A 110 -0.07 -15.11 -3.79
CA ARG A 110 -1.41 -15.19 -4.40
C ARG A 110 -2.37 -14.20 -3.74
N GLY A 111 -3.55 -14.02 -4.33
CA GLY A 111 -4.56 -13.07 -3.86
C GLY A 111 -4.52 -11.72 -4.57
N TYR A 112 -3.83 -11.61 -5.71
CA TYR A 112 -3.81 -10.39 -6.52
C TYR A 112 -5.21 -10.03 -7.03
N GLU A 113 -5.96 -11.05 -7.45
CA GLU A 113 -7.34 -10.97 -7.91
C GLU A 113 -8.30 -10.43 -6.85
N ILE A 114 -8.00 -10.64 -5.57
CA ILE A 114 -8.77 -10.07 -4.45
C ILE A 114 -8.53 -8.57 -4.37
N ILE A 115 -7.27 -8.15 -4.51
CA ILE A 115 -6.90 -6.72 -4.52
C ILE A 115 -7.54 -6.03 -5.73
N ASP A 116 -7.55 -6.67 -6.90
CA ASP A 116 -8.23 -6.15 -8.10
C ASP A 116 -9.74 -6.02 -7.88
N ALA A 117 -10.38 -6.99 -7.23
CA ALA A 117 -11.80 -6.95 -6.91
C ALA A 117 -12.14 -5.80 -5.95
N ILE A 118 -11.35 -5.60 -4.90
CA ILE A 118 -11.52 -4.46 -3.98
C ILE A 118 -11.30 -3.15 -4.75
N LYS A 119 -10.19 -3.05 -5.51
CA LYS A 119 -9.85 -1.84 -6.26
C LYS A 119 -10.94 -1.45 -7.25
N SER A 120 -11.49 -2.42 -7.97
CA SER A 120 -12.59 -2.20 -8.93
C SER A 120 -13.83 -1.60 -8.25
N GLN A 121 -14.23 -2.13 -7.10
CA GLN A 121 -15.37 -1.60 -6.35
C GLN A 121 -15.09 -0.23 -5.73
N VAL A 122 -13.88 -0.03 -5.21
CA VAL A 122 -13.44 1.26 -4.68
C VAL A 122 -13.42 2.32 -5.79
N GLU A 123 -12.91 2.01 -6.99
CA GLU A 123 -12.92 2.94 -8.13
C GLU A 123 -14.33 3.27 -8.64
N ALA A 124 -15.28 2.34 -8.49
CA ALA A 124 -16.67 2.62 -8.79
C ALA A 124 -17.29 3.64 -7.82
N ALA A 125 -16.86 3.65 -6.55
CA ALA A 125 -17.34 4.56 -5.52
C ALA A 125 -16.57 5.89 -5.47
N CYS A 126 -15.24 5.84 -5.56
CA CYS A 126 -14.33 6.97 -5.37
C CYS A 126 -13.14 6.89 -6.36
N ARG A 127 -13.40 7.32 -7.60
CA ARG A 127 -12.44 7.28 -8.71
C ARG A 127 -11.10 7.93 -8.37
N ALA A 128 -10.01 7.27 -8.75
CA ALA A 128 -8.63 7.73 -8.67
C ALA A 128 -8.24 8.33 -7.30
N THR A 129 -8.88 7.86 -6.22
CA THR A 129 -8.73 8.46 -4.89
C THR A 129 -7.84 7.59 -3.99
N VAL A 130 -8.11 6.29 -3.93
CA VAL A 130 -7.48 5.38 -2.97
C VAL A 130 -6.30 4.65 -3.61
N SER A 131 -5.15 4.65 -2.94
CA SER A 131 -3.96 3.95 -3.42
C SER A 131 -4.11 2.43 -3.37
N CYS A 132 -3.41 1.70 -4.25
CA CYS A 132 -3.38 0.24 -4.17
C CYS A 132 -2.66 -0.24 -2.90
N ALA A 133 -1.64 0.48 -2.44
CA ALA A 133 -0.91 0.16 -1.21
C ALA A 133 -1.85 0.16 0.01
N ASP A 134 -2.72 1.17 0.12
CA ASP A 134 -3.70 1.25 1.21
C ASP A 134 -4.76 0.14 1.10
N ILE A 135 -5.15 -0.26 -0.10
CA ILE A 135 -6.05 -1.41 -0.30
C ILE A 135 -5.40 -2.70 0.19
N VAL A 136 -4.12 -2.94 -0.11
CA VAL A 136 -3.40 -4.11 0.39
C VAL A 136 -3.32 -4.09 1.92
N ALA A 137 -3.04 -2.92 2.51
CA ALA A 137 -3.01 -2.75 3.97
C ALA A 137 -4.37 -3.01 4.63
N LEU A 138 -5.45 -2.47 4.08
CA LEU A 138 -6.82 -2.69 4.57
C LEU A 138 -7.24 -4.16 4.44
N ALA A 139 -6.94 -4.79 3.30
CA ALA A 139 -7.25 -6.19 3.05
C ALA A 139 -6.50 -7.11 4.03
N ALA A 140 -5.24 -6.81 4.35
CA ALA A 140 -4.48 -7.55 5.36
C ALA A 140 -5.04 -7.38 6.78
N ARG A 141 -5.41 -6.16 7.17
CA ARG A 141 -6.10 -5.89 8.45
C ARG A 141 -7.38 -6.71 8.57
N ASP A 142 -8.22 -6.67 7.54
CA ASP A 142 -9.51 -7.36 7.55
C ASP A 142 -9.33 -8.88 7.52
N SER A 143 -8.30 -9.39 6.84
CA SER A 143 -7.92 -10.80 6.86
C SER A 143 -7.72 -11.32 8.29
N VAL A 144 -6.92 -10.61 9.10
CA VAL A 144 -6.68 -10.99 10.50
C VAL A 144 -7.98 -10.98 11.29
N SER A 145 -8.75 -9.89 11.19
CA SER A 145 -10.00 -9.74 11.93
C SER A 145 -11.02 -10.84 11.59
N LEU A 146 -11.13 -11.22 10.31
CA LEU A 146 -12.13 -12.18 9.84
C LEU A 146 -11.74 -13.62 10.13
N VAL A 147 -10.45 -13.98 9.98
CA VAL A 147 -9.98 -15.34 10.27
C VAL A 147 -10.10 -15.65 11.76
N SER A 148 -9.73 -14.71 12.64
CA SER A 148 -9.90 -14.89 14.09
C SER A 148 -11.37 -15.01 14.51
N ALA A 149 -12.26 -14.27 13.85
CA ALA A 149 -13.69 -14.38 14.09
C ALA A 149 -14.26 -15.74 13.61
N ALA A 150 -13.81 -16.23 12.45
CA ALA A 150 -14.22 -17.54 11.92
C ALA A 150 -13.75 -18.70 12.80
N GLU A 151 -12.54 -18.63 13.33
CA GLU A 151 -11.99 -19.65 14.23
C GLU A 151 -12.76 -19.71 15.57
N THR A 152 -13.29 -18.58 16.05
CA THR A 152 -14.12 -18.54 17.26
C THR A 152 -15.48 -19.24 17.08
N VAL A 153 -15.93 -19.48 15.84
CA VAL A 153 -17.21 -20.16 15.54
C VAL A 153 -17.02 -21.67 15.32
N LEU A 154 -15.79 -22.15 15.14
CA LEU A 154 -15.47 -23.55 14.88
C LEU A 154 -15.00 -24.34 16.12
N TRP A 155 -15.00 -23.72 17.30
CA TRP A 155 -14.69 -24.34 18.59
C TRP A 155 -15.84 -24.23 19.59
#